data_AF-A0A3S5ANZ5-F1
#
_entry.id   AF-A0A3S5ANZ5-F1
#
_cell.length_a   1.000
_cell.length_b   1.000
_cell.length_c   1.000
_cell.angle_alpha   90.00
_cell.angle_beta   90.00
_cell.angle_gamma   90.00
#
_symmetry.space_group_name_H-M   'P 1'
#
loop_
_entity.id
_entity.type
_entity.pdbx_description
1 polymer ?
#
loop_
_entity_poly.entity_id
_entity_poly.type
_entity_poly.pdbx_seq_one_letter_code
_entity_poly.pdbx_strand_id
1 'polypeptide(L)'
;MEAIDIHTQITTSKQSPGTIHPLVLAYRTTCPDRFLISVLAALRSPAGGPRIRGGAGGGAGLEQALGQLSTSHALRLLPRLADWLSRGWHVELVGRTLRHLVGLHHGLLANTAREEIRDALNQAATSSKSRISELKSLVGMNFEALNFLRLRLEREREVPLYVQIADRKKKKFQKKDPVALVLPG
;
A
#
# COMPACT_ATOMS: atom_id res chain seq x y z
N MET A 1 -14.58 -1.41 12.66
CA MET A 1 -15.10 -2.70 13.19
C MET A 1 -16.19 -3.25 12.28
N GLU A 2 -17.24 -2.48 12.01
CA GLU A 2 -18.37 -2.85 11.14
C GLU A 2 -17.98 -3.47 9.78
N ALA A 3 -16.97 -2.92 9.07
CA ALA A 3 -16.52 -3.48 7.80
C ALA A 3 -16.03 -4.94 7.91
N ILE A 4 -15.41 -5.31 9.03
CA ILE A 4 -14.96 -6.68 9.30
C ILE A 4 -16.19 -7.56 9.61
N ASP A 5 -17.19 -7.03 10.32
CA ASP A 5 -18.42 -7.77 10.61
C ASP A 5 -19.20 -8.07 9.33
N ILE A 6 -19.38 -7.09 8.46
CA ILE A 6 -20.01 -7.25 7.14
C ILE A 6 -19.27 -8.30 6.32
N HIS A 7 -17.93 -8.24 6.28
CA HIS A 7 -17.11 -9.25 5.62
C HIS A 7 -17.37 -10.66 6.17
N THR A 8 -17.39 -10.81 7.51
CA THR A 8 -17.66 -12.10 8.12
C THR A 8 -19.08 -12.60 7.84
N GLN A 9 -20.09 -11.72 7.84
CA GLN A 9 -21.47 -12.10 7.55
C GLN A 9 -21.64 -12.59 6.10
N ILE A 10 -20.99 -11.91 5.14
CA ILE A 10 -21.00 -12.29 3.73
C ILE A 10 -20.27 -13.63 3.53
N THR A 11 -19.12 -13.81 4.16
CA THR A 11 -18.29 -15.03 3.98
C THR A 11 -18.81 -16.25 4.72
N THR A 12 -19.60 -16.08 5.78
CA THR A 12 -20.18 -17.18 6.58
C THR A 12 -21.62 -17.54 6.20
N SER A 13 -22.17 -16.99 5.11
CA SER A 13 -23.48 -17.35 4.57
C SER A 13 -24.66 -17.15 5.53
N LYS A 14 -24.64 -16.12 6.39
CA LYS A 14 -25.84 -15.69 7.14
C LYS A 14 -26.78 -14.79 6.32
N GLN A 15 -26.38 -14.40 5.10
CA GLN A 15 -27.21 -13.61 4.18
C GLN A 15 -27.79 -14.50 3.09
N SER A 16 -29.05 -14.25 2.73
CA SER A 16 -29.74 -14.93 1.63
C SER A 16 -28.98 -14.73 0.31
N PRO A 17 -28.89 -15.76 -0.54
CA PRO A 17 -28.18 -15.67 -1.82
C PRO A 17 -28.86 -14.61 -2.69
N GLY A 18 -28.21 -13.45 -2.86
CA GLY A 18 -28.66 -12.36 -3.73
C GLY A 18 -28.67 -10.96 -3.12
N THR A 19 -28.63 -10.82 -1.79
CA THR A 19 -28.66 -9.50 -1.15
C THR A 19 -27.24 -9.02 -0.85
N ILE A 20 -26.65 -8.23 -1.76
CA ILE A 20 -25.35 -7.57 -1.50
C ILE A 20 -25.58 -6.48 -0.45
N HIS A 21 -24.74 -6.46 0.59
CA HIS A 21 -24.84 -5.43 1.64
C HIS A 21 -24.72 -4.02 1.03
N PRO A 22 -25.60 -3.06 1.39
CA PRO A 22 -25.66 -1.74 0.74
C PRO A 22 -24.35 -0.95 0.84
N LEU A 23 -23.59 -1.11 1.92
CA LEU A 23 -22.26 -0.50 2.04
C LEU A 23 -21.24 -1.08 1.04
N VAL A 24 -21.33 -2.36 0.71
CA VAL A 24 -20.44 -2.98 -0.28
C VAL A 24 -20.73 -2.41 -1.69
N LEU A 25 -22.02 -2.21 -1.99
CA LEU A 25 -22.48 -1.52 -3.21
C LEU A 25 -22.04 -0.06 -3.26
N ALA A 26 -22.11 0.67 -2.15
CA ALA A 26 -21.67 2.07 -2.06
C ALA A 26 -20.19 2.24 -2.41
N TYR A 27 -19.35 1.27 -2.03
CA TYR A 27 -17.94 1.22 -2.39
C TYR A 27 -17.67 0.74 -3.82
N ARG A 28 -18.72 0.50 -4.63
CA ARG A 28 -18.65 0.04 -6.02
C ARG A 28 -17.86 -1.26 -6.17
N THR A 29 -18.00 -2.16 -5.20
CA THR A 29 -17.38 -3.48 -5.25
C THR A 29 -18.42 -4.57 -5.01
N THR A 30 -18.21 -5.75 -5.57
CA THR A 30 -19.01 -6.95 -5.30
C THR A 30 -18.24 -7.99 -4.50
N CYS A 31 -16.91 -7.86 -4.44
CA CYS A 31 -16.03 -8.75 -3.71
C CYS A 31 -15.85 -8.27 -2.27
N PRO A 32 -16.12 -9.10 -1.24
CA PRO A 32 -16.02 -8.70 0.17
C PRO A 32 -14.58 -8.33 0.56
N ASP A 33 -13.57 -9.03 0.02
CA ASP A 33 -12.16 -8.70 0.27
C ASP A 33 -11.78 -7.34 -0.29
N ARG A 34 -12.28 -6.98 -1.48
CA ARG A 34 -12.02 -5.65 -2.08
C ARG A 34 -12.67 -4.54 -1.27
N PHE A 35 -13.89 -4.77 -0.78
CA PHE A 35 -14.54 -3.85 0.15
C PHE A 35 -13.66 -3.63 1.39
N LEU A 36 -13.23 -4.70 2.06
CA LEU A 36 -12.46 -4.59 3.29
C LEU A 36 -11.09 -3.91 3.07
N ILE A 37 -10.40 -4.22 1.97
CA ILE A 37 -9.15 -3.56 1.57
C ILE A 37 -9.38 -2.07 1.28
N SER A 38 -10.48 -1.72 0.62
CA SER A 38 -10.80 -0.32 0.30
C SER A 38 -11.05 0.51 1.57
N VAL A 39 -11.70 -0.08 2.57
CA VAL A 39 -11.89 0.53 3.90
C VAL A 39 -10.55 0.71 4.60
N LEU A 40 -9.67 -0.31 4.60
CA LEU A 40 -8.33 -0.20 5.17
C LEU A 40 -7.46 0.86 4.46
N ALA A 41 -7.57 0.95 3.13
CA ALA A 41 -6.83 1.93 2.34
C ALA A 41 -7.28 3.37 2.64
N ALA A 42 -8.58 3.58 2.93
CA ALA A 42 -9.10 4.88 3.33
C ALA A 42 -8.47 5.39 4.64
N LEU A 43 -8.07 4.50 5.54
CA LEU A 43 -7.42 4.84 6.82
C LEU A 43 -5.98 5.36 6.67
N ARG A 44 -5.35 5.15 5.50
CA ARG A 44 -3.99 5.60 5.21
C ARG A 44 -3.91 7.12 4.96
N SER A 45 -4.99 7.76 4.53
CA SER A 45 -4.92 9.17 4.15
C SER A 45 -5.01 10.11 5.36
N PRO A 46 -4.11 11.11 5.52
CA PRO A 46 -4.39 12.29 6.34
C PRO A 46 -5.35 13.27 5.64
N ALA A 47 -5.78 13.02 4.40
CA ALA A 47 -6.59 13.94 3.60
C ALA A 47 -7.63 13.19 2.76
N GLY A 48 -8.83 13.06 3.30
CA GLY A 48 -10.04 12.62 2.60
C GLY A 48 -11.16 13.66 2.71
N GLY A 49 -10.79 14.95 2.68
CA GLY A 49 -11.69 16.09 2.55
C GLY A 49 -10.90 17.30 2.02
N PRO A 50 -11.49 18.22 1.25
CA PRO A 50 -10.74 19.26 0.52
C PRO A 50 -10.16 20.39 1.38
N ARG A 51 -10.00 20.24 2.71
CA ARG A 51 -9.83 21.40 3.61
C ARG A 51 -8.63 21.44 4.55
N ILE A 52 -7.77 20.43 4.66
CA ILE A 52 -6.63 20.54 5.59
C ILE A 52 -5.32 20.19 4.89
N ARG A 53 -4.66 21.26 4.45
CA ARG A 53 -3.30 21.28 3.90
C ARG A 53 -2.35 21.50 5.08
N GLY A 54 -1.60 20.47 5.47
CA GLY A 54 -0.52 20.57 6.45
C GLY A 54 -0.72 19.67 7.67
N GLY A 55 -0.16 18.47 7.61
CA GLY A 55 -0.14 17.54 8.74
C GLY A 55 0.58 16.25 8.37
N ALA A 56 1.61 15.89 9.12
CA ALA A 56 2.57 14.84 8.88
C ALA A 56 1.97 13.46 8.50
N GLY A 57 2.61 12.80 7.52
CA GLY A 57 2.72 11.35 7.37
C GLY A 57 1.45 10.50 7.47
N GLY A 58 0.90 10.08 6.32
CA GLY A 58 -0.23 9.15 6.16
C GLY A 58 -0.03 7.71 6.65
N GLY A 59 0.58 7.53 7.81
CA GLY A 59 0.67 6.26 8.53
C GLY A 59 0.01 6.29 9.91
N ALA A 60 -0.07 7.47 10.56
CA ALA A 60 -0.57 7.61 11.92
C ALA A 60 -2.07 7.27 12.05
N GLY A 61 -2.90 7.67 11.08
CA GLY A 61 -4.34 7.40 11.09
C GLY A 61 -4.68 5.90 11.02
N LEU A 62 -3.92 5.13 10.24
CA LEU A 62 -4.09 3.69 10.12
C LEU A 62 -3.76 3.00 11.45
N GLU A 63 -2.60 3.29 12.03
CA GLU A 63 -2.16 2.68 13.28
C GLU A 63 -3.07 3.05 14.45
N GLN A 64 -3.52 4.30 14.53
CA GLN A 64 -4.49 4.73 15.54
C GLN A 64 -5.82 3.98 15.42
N ALA A 65 -6.35 3.83 14.20
CA ALA A 65 -7.60 3.11 13.95
C ALA A 65 -7.47 1.61 14.27
N LEU A 66 -6.33 1.01 13.95
CA LEU A 66 -6.05 -0.40 14.27
C LEU A 66 -5.85 -0.62 15.77
N GLY A 67 -5.27 0.35 16.49
CA GLY A 67 -5.11 0.30 17.94
C GLY A 67 -6.43 0.28 18.72
N GLN A 68 -7.51 0.78 18.11
CA GLN A 68 -8.87 0.75 18.68
C GLN A 68 -9.63 -0.55 18.37
N LEU A 69 -9.03 -1.47 17.62
CA LEU A 69 -9.68 -2.70 17.21
C LEU A 69 -9.78 -3.66 18.39
N SER A 70 -10.97 -4.22 18.63
CA SER A 70 -11.08 -5.26 19.65
C SER A 70 -10.33 -6.53 19.25
N THR A 71 -9.81 -7.25 20.24
CA THR A 71 -9.06 -8.49 20.04
C THR A 71 -9.77 -9.50 19.15
N SER A 72 -11.08 -9.65 19.31
CA SER A 72 -11.90 -10.55 18.48
C SER A 72 -11.82 -10.17 16.99
N HIS A 73 -11.96 -8.88 16.67
CA HIS A 73 -11.88 -8.40 15.30
C HIS A 73 -10.47 -8.53 14.71
N ALA A 74 -9.44 -8.24 15.51
CA ALA A 74 -8.05 -8.41 15.09
C ALA A 74 -7.75 -9.87 14.70
N LEU A 75 -8.21 -10.81 15.52
CA LEU A 75 -8.03 -12.25 15.26
C LEU A 75 -8.78 -12.75 14.02
N ARG A 76 -9.92 -12.15 13.67
CA ARG A 76 -10.62 -12.46 12.40
C ARG A 76 -9.93 -11.83 11.18
N LEU A 77 -9.27 -10.68 11.37
CA LEU A 77 -8.62 -9.93 10.31
C LEU A 77 -7.25 -10.50 9.93
N LEU A 78 -6.48 -11.00 10.90
CA LEU A 78 -5.12 -11.51 10.70
C LEU A 78 -5.00 -12.60 9.61
N PRO A 79 -5.84 -13.66 9.58
CA PRO A 79 -5.76 -14.68 8.53
C PRO A 79 -6.05 -14.12 7.13
N ARG A 80 -6.94 -13.12 7.03
CA ARG A 80 -7.28 -12.47 5.75
C ARG A 80 -6.12 -11.62 5.25
N LEU A 81 -5.49 -10.88 6.14
CA LEU A 81 -4.29 -10.12 5.81
C LEU A 81 -3.14 -11.03 5.37
N ALA A 82 -2.98 -12.19 6.00
CA ALA A 82 -1.98 -13.19 5.61
C ALA A 82 -2.22 -13.70 4.18
N ASP A 83 -3.47 -14.09 3.86
CA ASP A 83 -3.85 -14.53 2.52
C ASP A 83 -3.64 -13.43 1.46
N TRP A 84 -4.05 -12.19 1.74
CA TRP A 84 -3.83 -11.06 0.83
C TRP A 84 -2.34 -10.78 0.61
N LEU A 85 -1.53 -10.91 1.65
CA LEU A 85 -0.09 -10.72 1.56
C LEU A 85 0.54 -11.80 0.68
N SER A 86 0.16 -13.08 0.84
CA SER A 86 0.61 -14.18 -0.03
C SER A 86 0.25 -13.95 -1.50
N ARG A 87 -0.93 -13.39 -1.77
CA ARG A 87 -1.36 -13.02 -3.14
C ARG A 87 -0.63 -11.78 -3.68
N GLY A 88 0.06 -11.03 -2.83
CA GLY A 88 0.72 -9.76 -3.17
C GLY A 88 -0.26 -8.60 -3.34
N TRP A 89 -1.42 -8.65 -2.69
CA TRP A 89 -2.41 -7.58 -2.73
C TRP A 89 -2.01 -6.47 -1.76
N HIS A 90 -1.89 -5.23 -2.26
CA HIS A 90 -1.57 -4.03 -1.47
C HIS A 90 -0.45 -4.27 -0.43
N VAL A 91 0.69 -4.81 -0.88
CA VAL A 91 1.78 -5.34 -0.03
C VAL A 91 2.20 -4.39 1.09
N GLU A 92 2.33 -3.09 0.81
CA GLU A 92 2.74 -2.11 1.84
C GLU A 92 1.64 -1.90 2.89
N LEU A 93 0.38 -1.73 2.47
CA LEU A 93 -0.75 -1.51 3.38
C LEU A 93 -1.00 -2.73 4.25
N VAL A 94 -1.05 -3.90 3.62
CA VAL A 94 -1.30 -5.18 4.28
C VAL A 94 -0.13 -5.53 5.20
N GLY A 95 1.10 -5.39 4.73
CA GLY A 95 2.31 -5.63 5.54
C GLY A 95 2.42 -4.70 6.74
N ARG A 96 2.07 -3.41 6.59
CA ARG A 96 2.03 -2.45 7.70
C ARG A 96 0.93 -2.79 8.71
N THR A 97 -0.26 -3.13 8.22
CA THR A 97 -1.40 -3.53 9.06
C THR A 97 -1.06 -4.79 9.86
N LEU A 98 -0.49 -5.80 9.21
CA LEU A 98 -0.02 -7.03 9.86
C LEU A 98 1.02 -6.76 10.94
N ARG A 99 2.07 -5.99 10.62
CA ARG A 99 3.11 -5.65 11.59
C ARG A 99 2.54 -4.99 12.83
N HIS A 100 1.63 -4.02 12.64
CA HIS A 100 1.02 -3.30 13.75
C HIS A 100 0.13 -4.21 14.62
N LEU A 101 -0.76 -4.98 14.00
CA LEU A 101 -1.66 -5.89 14.75
C LEU A 101 -0.91 -7.03 15.44
N VAL A 102 0.10 -7.62 14.79
CA VAL A 102 0.94 -8.65 15.41
C VAL A 102 1.73 -8.08 16.59
N GLY A 103 2.26 -6.86 16.46
CA GLY A 103 2.93 -6.18 17.58
C GLY A 103 1.99 -5.92 18.76
N LEU A 104 0.79 -5.41 18.50
CA LEU A 104 -0.21 -5.09 19.52
C LEU A 104 -0.72 -6.35 20.24
N HIS A 105 -0.88 -7.46 19.52
CA HIS A 105 -1.48 -8.70 20.04
C HIS A 105 -0.45 -9.84 20.24
N HIS A 106 0.84 -9.54 20.31
CA HIS A 106 1.90 -10.55 20.36
C HIS A 106 1.72 -11.55 21.53
N GLY A 107 1.34 -11.09 22.73
CA GLY A 107 1.14 -11.97 23.89
C GLY A 107 0.00 -12.98 23.68
N LEU A 108 -1.08 -12.57 23.02
CA LEU A 108 -2.17 -13.47 22.66
C LEU A 108 -1.76 -14.42 21.55
N LEU A 109 -1.07 -13.90 20.52
CA LEU A 109 -0.51 -14.70 19.44
C LEU A 109 0.64 -15.59 19.89
N ALA A 110 1.24 -15.41 21.07
CA ALA A 110 2.27 -16.29 21.62
C ALA A 110 1.67 -17.37 22.53
N ASN A 111 0.62 -17.03 23.29
CA ASN A 111 0.08 -17.91 24.32
C ASN A 111 -1.13 -18.75 23.89
N THR A 112 -1.84 -18.39 22.82
CA THR A 112 -3.09 -19.11 22.43
C THR A 112 -2.86 -20.32 21.53
N ALA A 113 -3.76 -21.30 21.61
CA ALA A 113 -3.88 -22.51 20.77
C ALA A 113 -4.26 -22.23 19.29
N ARG A 114 -3.87 -21.07 18.75
CA ARG A 114 -4.19 -20.64 17.39
C ARG A 114 -2.99 -20.84 16.47
N GLU A 115 -2.49 -22.08 16.45
CA GLU A 115 -1.39 -22.51 15.59
C GLU A 115 -1.68 -22.20 14.12
N GLU A 116 -2.92 -22.42 13.68
CA GLU A 116 -3.39 -22.10 12.33
C GLU A 116 -3.12 -20.64 11.90
N ILE A 117 -3.29 -19.67 12.82
CA ILE A 117 -3.04 -18.25 12.51
C ILE A 117 -1.53 -18.01 12.40
N ARG A 118 -0.73 -18.64 13.26
CA ARG A 118 0.73 -18.53 13.19
C ARG A 118 1.26 -19.13 11.90
N ASP A 119 0.75 -20.28 11.50
CA ASP A 119 1.16 -20.96 10.28
C ASP A 119 0.80 -20.15 9.05
N ALA A 120 -0.42 -19.59 9.00
CA ALA A 120 -0.82 -18.68 7.93
C ALA A 120 0.10 -17.44 7.86
N LEU A 121 0.45 -16.84 9.01
CA LEU A 121 1.37 -15.69 9.06
C LEU A 121 2.79 -16.08 8.62
N ASN A 122 3.29 -17.24 9.04
CA ASN A 122 4.60 -17.74 8.66
C ASN A 122 4.67 -18.04 7.16
N GLN A 123 3.65 -18.70 6.61
CA GLN A 123 3.53 -18.95 5.17
C GLN A 123 3.43 -17.65 4.35
N ALA A 124 2.68 -16.66 4.85
CA ALA A 124 2.60 -15.35 4.23
C ALA A 124 3.95 -14.62 4.26
N ALA A 125 4.70 -14.73 5.35
CA ALA A 125 6.02 -14.16 5.48
C ALA A 125 7.05 -14.83 4.56
N THR A 126 7.06 -16.15 4.45
CA THR A 126 7.99 -16.88 3.56
C THR A 126 7.71 -16.59 2.09
N SER A 127 6.44 -16.66 1.66
CA SER A 127 6.03 -16.32 0.29
C SER A 127 6.37 -14.86 -0.06
N SER A 128 6.14 -13.93 0.86
CA SER A 128 6.51 -12.52 0.65
C SER A 128 8.01 -12.31 0.52
N LYS A 129 8.81 -12.96 1.37
CA LYS A 129 10.28 -12.86 1.31
C LYS A 129 10.82 -13.38 -0.01
N SER A 130 10.33 -14.53 -0.47
CA SER A 130 10.69 -15.09 -1.78
C SER A 130 10.36 -14.11 -2.91
N ARG A 131 9.13 -13.58 -2.95
CA ARG A 131 8.70 -12.62 -3.98
C ARG A 131 9.48 -11.30 -3.94
N ILE A 132 9.79 -10.77 -2.75
CA ILE A 132 10.62 -9.57 -2.60
C ILE A 132 12.04 -9.82 -3.10
N SER A 133 12.60 -11.01 -2.83
CA SER A 133 13.93 -11.40 -3.32
C SER A 133 13.98 -11.42 -4.85
N GLU A 134 12.98 -12.03 -5.50
CA GLU A 134 12.85 -12.07 -6.95
C GLU A 134 12.72 -10.66 -7.55
N LEU A 135 11.83 -9.83 -7.00
CA LEU A 135 11.65 -8.45 -7.45
C LEU A 135 12.93 -7.62 -7.27
N LYS A 136 13.63 -7.78 -6.14
CA LYS A 136 14.91 -7.11 -5.89
C LYS A 136 15.94 -7.52 -6.94
N SER A 137 16.00 -8.80 -7.28
CA SER A 137 16.92 -9.31 -8.32
C SER A 137 16.61 -8.71 -9.68
N LEU A 138 15.34 -8.71 -10.10
CA LEU A 138 14.90 -8.14 -11.37
C LEU A 138 15.17 -6.62 -11.46
N VAL A 139 14.77 -5.88 -10.42
CA VAL A 139 14.99 -4.43 -10.36
C VAL A 139 16.48 -4.11 -10.32
N GLY A 140 17.27 -4.87 -9.56
CA GLY A 140 18.72 -4.70 -9.46
C GLY A 140 19.42 -4.95 -10.80
N MET A 141 19.12 -6.06 -11.47
CA MET A 141 19.68 -6.35 -12.80
C MET A 141 19.30 -5.29 -13.84
N ASN A 142 18.02 -4.88 -13.87
CA ASN A 142 17.57 -3.83 -14.79
C ASN A 142 18.27 -2.50 -14.52
N PHE A 143 18.45 -2.15 -13.25
CA PHE A 143 19.14 -0.93 -12.85
C PHE A 143 20.60 -0.94 -13.30
N GLU A 144 21.32 -2.05 -13.07
CA GLU A 144 22.72 -2.18 -13.52
C GLU A 144 22.85 -2.21 -15.05
N ALA A 145 21.93 -2.87 -15.75
CA ALA A 145 21.90 -2.86 -17.21
C ALA A 145 21.67 -1.45 -17.78
N LEU A 146 20.76 -0.68 -17.18
CA LEU A 146 20.53 0.72 -17.54
C LEU A 146 21.75 1.59 -17.25
N ASN A 147 22.43 1.39 -16.11
CA ASN A 147 23.67 2.08 -15.79
C ASN A 147 24.79 1.75 -16.77
N PHE A 148 24.93 0.48 -17.16
CA PHE A 148 25.90 0.05 -18.16
C PHE A 148 25.63 0.70 -19.53
N LEU A 149 24.39 0.66 -20.01
CA LEU A 149 24.00 1.29 -21.27
C LEU A 149 24.24 2.80 -21.24
N ARG A 150 23.94 3.45 -20.12
CA ARG A 150 24.23 4.85 -19.90
C ARG A 150 25.73 5.13 -20.05
N LEU A 151 26.58 4.41 -19.33
CA LEU A 151 28.04 4.60 -19.37
C LEU A 151 28.60 4.35 -20.77
N ARG A 152 28.09 3.35 -21.48
CA ARG A 152 28.47 3.07 -22.87
C ARG A 152 28.13 4.22 -23.80
N LEU A 153 26.90 4.76 -23.72
CA LEU A 153 26.48 5.90 -24.53
C LEU A 153 27.27 7.17 -24.21
N GLU A 154 27.62 7.41 -22.95
CA GLU A 154 28.47 8.54 -22.54
C GLU A 154 29.89 8.41 -23.11
N ARG A 155 30.44 7.19 -23.19
CA ARG A 155 31.74 6.92 -23.84
C ARG A 155 31.69 7.08 -25.36
N GLU A 156 30.65 6.57 -26.03
CA GLU A 156 30.52 6.65 -27.49
C GLU A 156 30.21 8.08 -28.00
N ARG A 157 29.62 8.94 -27.17
CA ARG A 157 29.21 10.31 -27.57
C ARG A 157 30.17 11.42 -27.10
N GLU A 158 31.26 11.10 -26.42
CA GLU A 158 32.26 12.02 -25.83
C GLU A 158 31.70 13.17 -24.95
N VAL A 159 30.39 13.19 -24.69
CA VAL A 159 29.71 14.21 -23.90
C VAL A 159 28.76 13.52 -22.93
N PRO A 160 28.85 13.82 -21.62
CA PRO A 160 27.91 13.27 -20.65
C PRO A 160 26.48 13.69 -21.02
N LEU A 161 25.65 12.69 -21.36
CA LEU A 161 24.23 12.84 -21.75
C LEU A 161 23.43 13.69 -20.75
N TYR A 162 23.80 13.62 -19.46
CA TYR A 162 23.18 14.40 -18.39
C TYR A 162 23.38 15.91 -18.54
N VAL A 163 24.54 16.36 -19.00
CA VAL A 163 24.80 17.80 -19.25
C VAL A 163 23.87 18.29 -20.35
N GLN A 164 23.73 17.53 -21.44
CA GLN A 164 22.84 17.89 -22.54
C GLN A 164 21.35 17.90 -22.16
N ILE A 165 20.89 16.94 -21.35
CA ILE A 165 19.48 16.87 -20.91
C ILE A 165 19.18 17.95 -19.86
N ALA A 166 20.09 18.18 -18.91
CA ALA A 166 19.96 19.25 -17.92
C ALA A 166 19.94 20.63 -18.61
N ASP A 167 20.79 20.84 -19.62
CA ASP A 167 20.83 22.07 -20.41
C ASP A 167 19.57 22.24 -21.28
N ARG A 168 19.03 21.16 -21.86
CA ARG A 168 17.73 21.23 -22.56
C ARG A 168 16.59 21.58 -21.63
N LYS A 169 16.57 21.06 -20.39
CA LYS A 169 15.56 21.42 -19.39
C LYS A 169 15.73 22.87 -18.93
N LYS A 170 16.96 23.33 -18.64
CA LYS A 170 17.25 24.75 -18.32
C LYS A 170 16.83 25.69 -19.45
N LYS A 171 17.13 25.37 -20.71
CA LYS A 171 16.70 26.15 -21.88
C LYS A 171 15.19 26.16 -22.07
N LYS A 172 14.46 25.09 -21.71
CA LYS A 172 12.99 25.08 -21.72
C LYS A 172 12.37 25.90 -20.57
N PHE A 173 13.05 26.00 -19.42
CA PHE A 173 12.63 26.86 -18.31
C PHE A 173 12.95 28.34 -18.57
N GLN A 174 14.07 28.65 -19.23
CA GLN A 174 14.46 30.02 -19.60
C GLN A 174 13.69 30.59 -20.80
N LYS A 175 13.18 29.74 -21.70
CA LYS A 175 12.29 30.14 -22.82
C LYS A 175 10.82 30.34 -22.42
N LYS A 176 10.49 30.18 -21.14
CA LYS A 176 9.21 30.66 -20.59
C LYS A 176 9.51 32.03 -20.00
N ASP A 177 9.21 33.06 -20.78
CA ASP A 177 9.69 34.42 -20.55
C ASP A 177 9.38 34.98 -19.15
N PRO A 178 10.27 35.84 -18.61
CA PRO A 178 10.04 36.72 -17.47
C PRO A 178 9.25 37.98 -17.90
N VAL A 179 8.07 37.81 -18.51
CA VAL A 179 7.26 38.95 -19.03
C VAL A 179 5.98 39.23 -18.22
N ALA A 180 5.72 38.49 -17.14
CA ALA A 180 4.49 38.68 -16.34
C ALA A 180 4.71 39.49 -15.05
N LEU A 181 5.32 40.68 -15.10
CA LEU A 181 5.37 41.62 -13.97
C LEU A 181 5.56 43.08 -14.44
N VAL A 182 4.75 43.53 -15.40
CA VAL A 182 4.44 44.96 -15.56
C VAL A 182 2.94 45.05 -15.82
N LEU A 183 2.16 45.34 -14.78
CA LEU A 183 0.82 45.87 -14.94
C LEU A 183 0.92 47.40 -14.81
N PRO A 184 0.63 48.18 -15.86
CA PRO A 184 0.40 49.61 -15.74
C PRO A 184 -1.10 49.87 -15.49
N GLY A 185 -1.39 50.86 -14.64
CA GLY A 185 -2.71 51.50 -14.49
C GLY A 185 -3.56 50.96 -13.37
#